data_AF-A0A5D4T0C1-F1
#
_entry.id   AF-A0A5D4T0C1-F1
#
_cell.length_a   1.000
_cell.length_b   1.000
_cell.length_c   1.000
_cell.angle_alpha   90.00
_cell.angle_beta   90.00
_cell.angle_gamma   90.00
#
_symmetry.space_group_name_H-M   'P 1'
#
loop_
_entity.id
_entity.type
_entity.pdbx_description
1 polymer ?
#
loop_
_entity_poly.entity_id
_entity_poly.type
_entity_poly.pdbx_seq_one_letter_code
_entity_poly.pdbx_strand_id
1 'polypeptide(L)'
;MKRDDSLDSLVYAYQHKIQMDKQSAFPYKEGDWVEVIGVGEGYNGIKGYVLELDEVKKKVKVRCFNGSKENTSVIVWMYQEFLKLSPVHDETKKELIDLALDLNDAVWFYDLVEGK
;
A
#
# COMPACT_ATOMS: atom_id res chain seq x y z
N MET A 1 -53.67 -0.13 -2.02
CA MET A 1 -52.88 0.81 -1.20
C MET A 1 -51.52 0.16 -0.97
N LYS A 2 -50.51 0.45 -1.81
CA LYS A 2 -49.21 -0.23 -1.76
C LYS A 2 -48.23 0.64 -0.97
N ARG A 3 -47.88 0.22 0.25
CA ARG A 3 -46.90 0.88 1.12
C ARG A 3 -46.07 -0.18 1.83
N ASP A 4 -45.34 -1.02 1.10
CA ASP A 4 -44.44 -2.01 1.71
C ASP A 4 -43.06 -2.11 1.05
N ASP A 5 -42.76 -1.33 -0.01
CA ASP A 5 -41.46 -1.41 -0.70
C ASP A 5 -40.38 -0.45 -0.13
N SER A 6 -40.68 0.32 0.91
CA SER A 6 -39.86 1.48 1.27
C SER A 6 -38.82 1.23 2.37
N LEU A 7 -39.09 0.39 3.38
CA LEU A 7 -38.21 0.30 4.56
C LEU A 7 -37.15 -0.79 4.39
N ASP A 8 -37.54 -1.99 3.97
CA ASP A 8 -36.60 -3.09 3.78
C ASP A 8 -35.62 -2.84 2.64
N SER A 9 -36.06 -2.16 1.57
CA SER A 9 -35.18 -1.76 0.46
C SER A 9 -34.16 -0.70 0.91
N LEU A 10 -34.57 0.23 1.79
CA LEU A 10 -33.67 1.22 2.39
C LEU A 10 -32.68 0.55 3.34
N VAL A 11 -33.13 -0.36 4.21
CA VAL A 11 -32.26 -1.11 5.12
C VAL A 11 -31.26 -1.95 4.34
N TYR A 12 -31.70 -2.63 3.27
CA TYR A 12 -30.82 -3.40 2.38
C TYR A 12 -29.79 -2.51 1.69
N ALA A 13 -30.20 -1.38 1.12
CA ALA A 13 -29.28 -0.43 0.48
C ALA A 13 -28.27 0.16 1.47
N TYR A 14 -28.70 0.42 2.71
CA TYR A 14 -27.83 0.95 3.77
C TYR A 14 -26.84 -0.11 4.27
N GLN A 15 -27.29 -1.35 4.47
CA GLN A 15 -26.42 -2.47 4.84
C GLN A 15 -25.41 -2.80 3.74
N HIS A 16 -25.85 -2.78 2.47
CA HIS A 16 -24.99 -2.97 1.32
C HIS A 16 -23.95 -1.83 1.21
N LYS A 17 -24.36 -0.58 1.43
CA LYS A 17 -23.44 0.56 1.48
C LYS A 17 -22.42 0.43 2.61
N ILE A 18 -22.83 0.00 3.81
CA ILE A 18 -21.91 -0.27 4.93
C ILE A 18 -20.95 -1.43 4.60
N GLN A 19 -21.40 -2.47 3.91
CA GLN A 19 -20.52 -3.55 3.44
C GLN A 19 -19.53 -3.07 2.38
N MET A 20 -19.96 -2.20 1.45
CA MET A 20 -19.09 -1.60 0.46
C MET A 20 -18.11 -0.60 1.09
N ASP A 21 -18.52 0.18 2.09
CA ASP A 21 -17.64 1.07 2.84
C ASP A 21 -16.63 0.26 3.69
N LYS A 22 -17.02 -0.92 4.20
CA LYS A 22 -16.09 -1.87 4.84
C LYS A 22 -15.12 -2.52 3.86
N GLN A 23 -15.48 -2.68 2.58
CA GLN A 23 -14.56 -3.08 1.51
C GLN A 23 -13.74 -1.90 0.94
N SER A 24 -14.14 -0.66 1.20
CA SER A 24 -13.42 0.58 0.88
C SER A 24 -12.38 0.95 1.93
N ALA A 25 -12.17 0.11 2.95
CA ALA A 25 -11.05 0.25 3.87
C ALA A 25 -9.76 0.16 3.06
N PHE A 26 -9.02 1.26 3.01
CA PHE A 26 -7.72 1.31 2.38
C PHE A 26 -6.84 0.25 3.07
N PRO A 27 -6.42 -0.82 2.39
CA PRO A 27 -5.87 -2.00 3.07
C PRO A 27 -4.41 -1.82 3.49
N TYR A 28 -3.85 -0.65 3.20
CA TYR A 28 -2.46 -0.29 3.44
C TYR A 28 -2.38 0.79 4.50
N LYS A 29 -1.27 0.82 5.22
CA LYS A 29 -0.86 1.85 6.19
C LYS A 29 0.55 2.34 5.83
N GLU A 30 0.87 3.56 6.25
CA GLU A 30 2.27 3.99 6.31
C GLU A 30 3.06 2.97 7.13
N GLY A 31 4.19 2.52 6.60
CA GLY A 31 4.99 1.47 7.22
C GLY A 31 4.72 0.06 6.68
N ASP A 32 3.63 -0.15 5.93
CA ASP A 32 3.36 -1.45 5.33
C ASP A 32 4.36 -1.78 4.21
N TRP A 33 4.57 -3.07 4.06
CA TRP A 33 5.31 -3.64 2.95
C TRP A 33 4.35 -4.08 1.87
N VAL A 34 4.63 -3.64 0.65
CA VAL A 34 3.81 -3.96 -0.51
C VAL A 34 4.67 -4.52 -1.63
N GLU A 35 4.06 -5.33 -2.48
CA GLU A 35 4.64 -5.82 -3.71
C GLU A 35 3.81 -5.30 -4.87
N VAL A 36 4.50 -4.79 -5.89
CA VAL A 36 3.87 -4.29 -7.10
C VAL A 36 3.38 -5.47 -7.95
N ILE A 37 2.10 -5.43 -8.30
CA ILE A 37 1.43 -6.38 -9.18
C ILE A 37 0.77 -5.63 -10.34
N GLY A 38 1.05 -6.02 -11.57
CA GLY A 38 0.29 -5.59 -12.75
C GLY A 38 0.70 -4.28 -13.44
N VAL A 39 1.87 -3.68 -13.17
CA VAL A 39 2.31 -2.42 -13.85
C VAL A 39 3.16 -2.69 -15.11
N GLY A 40 3.24 -3.95 -15.53
CA GLY A 40 4.06 -4.42 -16.65
C GLY A 40 5.26 -5.24 -16.18
N GLU A 41 5.85 -6.02 -17.08
CA GLU A 41 6.88 -7.03 -16.75
C GLU A 41 8.09 -6.46 -15.98
N GLY A 42 8.39 -5.16 -16.14
CA GLY A 42 9.53 -4.51 -15.49
C GLY A 42 9.32 -4.09 -14.03
N TYR A 43 8.07 -4.01 -13.55
CA TYR A 43 7.77 -3.58 -12.16
C TYR A 43 7.11 -4.67 -11.32
N ASN A 44 6.63 -5.74 -11.94
CA ASN A 44 6.00 -6.84 -11.22
C ASN A 44 6.98 -7.55 -10.30
N GLY A 45 6.57 -7.81 -9.06
CA GLY A 45 7.40 -8.46 -8.05
C GLY A 45 8.37 -7.53 -7.33
N ILE A 46 8.40 -6.24 -7.70
CA ILE A 46 9.17 -5.25 -6.95
C ILE A 46 8.51 -5.03 -5.60
N LYS A 47 9.32 -5.16 -4.55
CA LYS A 47 8.92 -4.84 -3.18
C LYS A 47 9.11 -3.35 -2.93
N GLY A 48 8.22 -2.79 -2.13
CA GLY A 48 8.28 -1.41 -1.74
C GLY A 48 7.71 -1.16 -0.35
N TYR A 49 8.11 -0.03 0.20
CA TYR A 49 7.71 0.44 1.50
C TYR A 49 6.73 1.59 1.35
N VAL A 50 5.59 1.52 2.05
CA VAL A 50 4.55 2.54 1.99
C VAL A 50 4.97 3.75 2.82
N LEU A 51 5.12 4.89 2.16
CA LEU A 51 5.48 6.16 2.79
C LEU A 51 4.26 7.03 3.11
N GLU A 52 3.23 6.97 2.26
CA GLU A 52 2.09 7.90 2.35
C GLU A 52 0.89 7.33 1.59
N LEU A 53 -0.31 7.71 2.03
CA LEU A 53 -1.58 7.29 1.43
C LEU A 53 -2.39 8.50 0.98
N ASP A 54 -2.89 8.46 -0.25
CA ASP A 54 -3.92 9.37 -0.75
C ASP A 54 -5.24 8.58 -0.88
N GLU A 55 -6.01 8.56 0.21
CA GLU A 55 -7.28 7.82 0.29
C GLU A 55 -8.34 8.37 -0.68
N VAL A 56 -8.26 9.66 -1.02
CA VAL A 56 -9.20 10.32 -1.94
C VAL A 56 -8.94 9.86 -3.36
N LYS A 57 -7.67 9.81 -3.78
CA LYS A 57 -7.27 9.37 -5.13
C LYS A 57 -7.01 7.87 -5.23
N LYS A 58 -7.15 7.12 -4.13
CA LYS A 58 -6.85 5.69 -4.05
C LYS A 58 -5.42 5.35 -4.50
N LYS A 59 -4.46 6.21 -4.14
CA LYS A 59 -3.03 6.06 -4.47
C LYS A 59 -2.18 5.88 -3.23
N VAL A 60 -1.10 5.14 -3.39
CA VAL A 60 -0.09 4.83 -2.38
C VAL A 60 1.25 5.36 -2.86
N LYS A 61 1.93 6.12 -2.02
CA LYS A 61 3.31 6.52 -2.27
C LYS A 61 4.21 5.42 -1.76
N VAL A 62 4.90 4.77 -2.68
CA VAL A 62 5.74 3.61 -2.40
C VAL A 62 7.18 3.94 -2.75
N ARG A 63 8.12 3.64 -1.85
CA ARG A 63 9.54 3.59 -2.17
C ARG A 63 9.86 2.17 -2.62
N CYS A 64 10.09 2.00 -3.91
CA CYS A 64 10.37 0.73 -4.57
C CYS A 64 11.87 0.49 -4.65
N PHE A 65 12.29 -0.76 -4.47
CA PHE A 65 13.70 -1.16 -4.57
C PHE A 65 13.90 -2.19 -5.68
N ASN A 66 14.82 -1.90 -6.59
CA ASN A 66 15.26 -2.86 -7.58
C ASN A 66 16.64 -3.38 -7.18
N GLY A 67 16.66 -4.50 -6.46
CA GLY A 67 17.89 -5.14 -5.97
C GLY A 67 18.79 -5.73 -7.06
N SER A 68 18.49 -5.51 -8.35
CA SER A 68 19.22 -6.20 -9.41
C SER A 68 20.60 -5.61 -9.71
N LYS A 69 20.85 -4.28 -9.65
CA LYS A 69 22.17 -3.76 -10.10
C LYS A 69 22.76 -2.48 -9.48
N GLU A 70 22.01 -1.60 -8.80
CA GLU A 70 22.57 -0.28 -8.46
C GLU A 70 22.19 0.31 -7.09
N ASN A 71 21.63 -0.47 -6.15
CA ASN A 71 21.13 0.10 -4.89
C ASN A 71 20.20 1.31 -5.11
N THR A 72 19.51 1.37 -6.24
CA THR A 72 18.67 2.51 -6.60
C THR A 72 17.26 2.28 -6.08
N SER A 73 16.80 3.21 -5.25
CA SER A 73 15.39 3.31 -4.85
C SER A 73 14.68 4.37 -5.67
N VAL A 74 13.41 4.12 -6.00
CA VAL A 74 12.56 5.09 -6.69
C VAL A 74 11.30 5.30 -5.87
N ILE A 75 10.89 6.55 -5.69
CA ILE A 75 9.62 6.90 -5.04
C ILE A 75 8.57 7.13 -6.12
N VAL A 76 7.48 6.39 -6.07
CA VAL A 76 6.39 6.46 -7.04
C VAL A 76 5.03 6.46 -6.36
N TRP A 77 4.08 7.18 -6.95
CA TRP A 77 2.66 7.07 -6.61
C TRP A 77 2.04 5.98 -7.45
N MET A 78 1.48 4.95 -6.81
CA MET A 78 0.85 3.80 -7.47
C MET A 78 -0.62 3.69 -7.05
N TYR A 79 -1.48 3.22 -7.94
CA TYR A 79 -2.86 2.91 -7.56
C TYR A 79 -2.86 1.67 -6.66
N GLN A 80 -3.72 1.68 -5.64
CA GLN A 80 -3.84 0.61 -4.64
C GLN A 80 -4.08 -0.79 -5.26
N GLU A 81 -4.70 -0.84 -6.44
CA GLU A 81 -5.02 -2.06 -7.20
C GLU A 81 -3.78 -2.74 -7.80
N PHE A 82 -2.69 -2.00 -7.95
CA PHE A 82 -1.41 -2.51 -8.44
C PHE A 82 -0.47 -2.93 -7.31
N LEU A 83 -0.99 -3.02 -6.10
CA LEU A 83 -0.24 -3.38 -4.92
C LEU A 83 -0.91 -4.58 -4.26
N LYS A 84 -0.12 -5.35 -3.54
CA LYS A 84 -0.58 -6.31 -2.54
C LYS A 84 0.31 -6.20 -1.32
N LEU A 85 -0.23 -6.48 -0.13
CA LEU A 85 0.59 -6.60 1.06
C LEU A 85 1.61 -7.74 0.87
N SER A 86 2.86 -7.47 1.24
CA SER A 86 3.95 -8.43 1.17
C SER A 86 4.48 -8.66 2.59
N PRO A 87 4.65 -9.92 3.02
CA PRO A 87 5.29 -10.18 4.31
C PRO A 87 6.74 -9.66 4.26
N VAL A 88 7.15 -8.99 5.34
CA VAL A 88 8.52 -8.50 5.47
C VAL A 88 9.44 -9.71 5.51
N HIS A 89 10.34 -9.80 4.54
CA HIS A 89 11.46 -10.73 4.61
C HIS A 89 12.64 -10.00 5.23
N ASP A 90 13.21 -10.57 6.30
CA ASP A 90 14.29 -9.95 7.08
C ASP A 90 15.48 -9.51 6.21
N GLU A 91 15.78 -10.25 5.14
CA GLU A 91 16.81 -9.92 4.16
C GLU A 91 16.50 -8.62 3.41
N THR A 92 15.26 -8.46 2.91
CA THR A 92 14.82 -7.24 2.22
C THR A 92 14.80 -6.03 3.17
N LYS A 93 14.43 -6.24 4.43
CA LYS A 93 14.47 -5.19 5.45
C LYS A 93 15.89 -4.70 5.69
N LYS A 94 16.85 -5.63 5.80
CA LYS A 94 18.26 -5.32 6.01
C LYS A 94 18.85 -4.53 4.84
N GLU A 95 18.61 -4.97 3.60
CA GLU A 95 19.08 -4.28 2.39
C GLU A 95 18.59 -2.82 2.34
N LEU A 96 17.37 -2.56 2.81
CA LEU A 96 16.80 -1.21 2.80
C LEU A 96 17.28 -0.35 3.96
N ILE A 97 17.60 -0.94 5.11
CA ILE A 97 18.30 -0.25 6.19
C ILE A 97 19.69 0.17 5.73
N ASP A 98 20.43 -0.75 5.09
CA ASP A 98 21.76 -0.48 4.54
C ASP A 98 21.67 0.64 3.49
N LEU A 99 20.64 0.61 2.62
CA LEU A 99 20.40 1.69 1.66
C LEU A 99 20.03 3.03 2.31
N ALA A 100 19.22 3.02 3.36
CA ALA A 100 18.87 4.24 4.09
C ALA A 100 20.11 4.90 4.70
N LEU A 101 21.05 4.09 5.20
CA LEU A 101 22.35 4.54 5.68
C LEU A 101 23.21 5.09 4.54
N ASP A 102 23.29 4.38 3.40
CA ASP A 102 24.05 4.82 2.22
C ASP A 102 23.54 6.16 1.67
N LEU A 103 22.22 6.38 1.69
CA LEU A 103 21.58 7.62 1.26
C LEU A 103 21.61 8.72 2.33
N ASN A 104 22.09 8.41 3.54
CA ASN A 104 22.05 9.30 4.71
C ASN A 104 20.62 9.82 5.01
N ASP A 105 19.60 8.99 4.76
CA ASP A 105 18.18 9.30 4.98
C ASP A 105 17.77 8.81 6.37
N ALA A 106 18.11 9.61 7.39
CA ALA A 106 17.89 9.25 8.79
C ALA A 106 16.41 9.00 9.11
N VAL A 107 15.48 9.76 8.49
CA VAL A 107 14.04 9.59 8.71
C VAL A 107 13.61 8.20 8.26
N TRP A 108 14.01 7.81 7.05
CA TRP A 108 13.67 6.50 6.52
C TRP A 108 14.32 5.36 7.29
N PHE A 109 15.56 5.53 7.76
CA PHE A 109 16.22 4.57 8.63
C PHE A 109 15.40 4.31 9.91
N TYR A 110 14.96 5.37 10.60
CA TYR A 110 14.15 5.22 11.81
C TYR A 110 12.80 4.57 11.53
N ASP A 111 12.11 4.94 10.44
CA ASP A 111 10.85 4.30 10.05
C ASP A 111 11.01 2.78 9.81
N LEU A 112 12.14 2.36 9.23
CA LEU A 112 12.45 0.94 9.00
C LEU A 112 12.81 0.19 10.28
N VAL A 113 13.58 0.79 11.18
CA VAL A 113 14.11 0.13 12.38
C VAL A 113 13.08 0.11 13.52
N GLU A 114 12.40 1.23 13.76
CA GLU A 114 11.47 1.38 14.87
C GLU A 114 10.10 0.77 14.59
N GLY A 115 9.73 0.62 13.30
CA GLY A 115 8.48 0.00 12.88
C GLY A 115 7.28 0.67 13.52
N LYS A 116 6.75 1.73 12.90
CA LYS A 116 5.44 2.27 13.29
C LYS A 116 4.34 1.21 13.14
#